data_AF-U6KVD6-F1
#
_entry.id   AF-U6KVD6-F1
#
_cell.length_a   1.000
_cell.length_b   1.000
_cell.length_c   1.000
_cell.angle_alpha   90.00
_cell.angle_beta   90.00
_cell.angle_gamma   90.00
#
_symmetry.space_group_name_H-M   'P 1'
#
loop_
_entity.id
_entity.type
_entity.pdbx_description
1 polymer ?
#
loop_
_entity_poly.entity_id
_entity_poly.type
_entity_poly.pdbx_seq_one_letter_code
_entity_poly.pdbx_strand_id
1 'polypeptide(L)'
;MTTESSSGAPGGPQGPLEGLLGGPQGHLKGGPPPPGSSEGAPGGPPEGPPAAEAATQGAPQGPPEEPFRGPPEEASSEGVPHQGTPTQGGPPQGAPGGPPSPSGPPEGPPEGPPSVEDEMEHSAEQERRMRSLFAADAAALAADPAAAAAAAAAAAEVVAAGASEEAARAAAAAAAAATAAAAGHVCEFRLFRINKEIYYVSNLEERLPLLGAKTINQLCKTIVVENTKHTGPEDRLNSRFYLVVLQSKDKLNGERVKDLIKAENAKVGRQLGNKRLNFNFCSSFEGLTGFKRNGVGPLGSKKEIPVILSKPLLSLFPLSLFLGGGAPDLKLQIGLLDLIRITNPIIGVVC
;
A
#
# COMPACT_ATOMS: atom_id res chain seq x y z
N MET A 1 -29.10 14.17 -63.24
CA MET A 1 -27.98 13.62 -64.04
C MET A 1 -27.97 12.11 -63.82
N THR A 2 -27.61 11.33 -64.84
CA THR A 2 -27.35 9.87 -64.76
C THR A 2 -26.10 9.61 -63.89
N THR A 3 -25.79 8.43 -63.36
CA THR A 3 -26.04 7.01 -63.73
C THR A 3 -26.59 6.19 -62.54
N GLU A 4 -27.37 5.11 -62.67
CA GLU A 4 -27.01 3.71 -62.99
C GLU A 4 -25.79 3.13 -62.21
N SER A 5 -25.69 1.84 -61.83
CA SER A 5 -26.63 0.73 -61.47
C SER A 5 -25.81 -0.59 -61.44
N SER A 6 -26.36 -1.68 -60.85
CA SER A 6 -25.75 -3.03 -60.68
C SER A 6 -24.71 -3.12 -59.53
N SER A 7 -24.72 -4.08 -58.59
CA SER A 7 -25.23 -5.48 -58.47
C SER A 7 -24.27 -6.57 -59.01
N GLY A 8 -24.07 -7.64 -58.21
CA GLY A 8 -23.25 -8.80 -58.57
C GLY A 8 -22.61 -9.54 -57.39
N ALA A 9 -23.09 -10.76 -57.08
CA ALA A 9 -22.50 -11.75 -56.17
C ALA A 9 -23.21 -13.11 -56.41
N PRO A 10 -22.73 -14.26 -55.88
CA PRO A 10 -21.36 -14.68 -55.51
C PRO A 10 -20.90 -15.90 -56.36
N GLY A 11 -19.75 -16.53 -56.05
CA GLY A 11 -19.35 -17.79 -56.69
C GLY A 11 -18.27 -18.60 -55.97
N GLY A 12 -18.55 -19.90 -55.74
CA GLY A 12 -17.55 -20.99 -55.66
C GLY A 12 -17.53 -21.77 -56.99
N PRO A 13 -17.12 -23.07 -57.08
CA PRO A 13 -16.80 -24.03 -55.99
C PRO A 13 -15.52 -24.89 -56.23
N GLN A 14 -15.24 -25.86 -55.32
CA GLN A 14 -14.34 -27.06 -55.48
C GLN A 14 -12.82 -26.76 -55.76
N GLY A 15 -11.79 -27.54 -55.35
CA GLY A 15 -11.65 -28.89 -54.78
C GLY A 15 -11.12 -29.92 -55.82
N PRO A 16 -10.37 -31.00 -55.49
CA PRO A 16 -9.47 -31.32 -54.36
C PRO A 16 -8.02 -31.67 -54.86
N LEU A 17 -7.13 -32.23 -54.00
CA LEU A 17 -6.09 -33.22 -54.39
C LEU A 17 -5.39 -33.89 -53.18
N GLU A 18 -4.69 -35.01 -53.41
CA GLU A 18 -4.14 -35.95 -52.39
C GLU A 18 -2.61 -36.16 -52.49
N GLY A 19 -2.02 -36.75 -51.44
CA GLY A 19 -0.69 -37.42 -51.47
C GLY A 19 0.51 -36.59 -50.96
N LEU A 20 1.65 -37.19 -50.59
CA LEU A 20 1.96 -38.62 -50.46
C LEU A 20 3.20 -38.87 -49.53
N LEU A 21 3.18 -40.00 -48.81
CA LEU A 21 4.27 -40.79 -48.17
C LEU A 21 5.71 -40.23 -48.01
N GLY A 22 6.33 -40.47 -46.84
CA GLY A 22 7.81 -40.49 -46.73
C GLY A 22 8.37 -40.68 -45.30
N GLY A 23 9.00 -41.83 -45.02
CA GLY A 23 9.79 -42.06 -43.80
C GLY A 23 10.90 -43.10 -44.05
N PRO A 24 11.99 -43.07 -43.27
CA PRO A 24 12.43 -44.25 -42.50
C PRO A 24 13.13 -43.88 -41.16
N GLN A 25 13.72 -44.77 -40.34
CA GLN A 25 13.39 -46.09 -39.76
C GLN A 25 14.65 -46.55 -38.95
N GLY A 26 14.50 -47.13 -37.74
CA GLY A 26 15.58 -47.56 -36.83
C GLY A 26 15.11 -47.67 -35.36
N HIS A 27 15.36 -48.66 -34.48
CA HIS A 27 16.05 -49.98 -34.50
C HIS A 27 17.59 -49.99 -34.41
N LEU A 28 18.29 -50.68 -33.47
CA LEU A 28 18.00 -51.45 -32.20
C LEU A 28 19.22 -51.24 -31.20
N LYS A 29 19.69 -52.05 -30.20
CA LYS A 29 19.44 -53.45 -29.73
C LYS A 29 20.10 -53.77 -28.34
N GLY A 30 19.34 -54.33 -27.37
CA GLY A 30 19.85 -55.08 -26.17
C GLY A 30 20.45 -54.25 -25.00
N GLY A 31 20.59 -54.74 -23.75
CA GLY A 31 20.21 -56.03 -23.12
C GLY A 31 20.46 -56.02 -21.56
N PRO A 32 19.95 -56.97 -20.75
CA PRO A 32 19.71 -56.74 -19.29
C PRO A 32 20.44 -57.73 -18.28
N PRO A 33 19.91 -58.10 -17.09
CA PRO A 33 20.52 -57.96 -15.73
C PRO A 33 20.90 -59.35 -15.10
N PRO A 34 20.94 -59.66 -13.76
CA PRO A 34 20.81 -58.94 -12.46
C PRO A 34 22.02 -59.25 -11.49
N PRO A 35 21.97 -59.45 -10.14
CA PRO A 35 21.01 -59.12 -9.04
C PRO A 35 21.64 -58.51 -7.73
N GLY A 36 20.81 -58.23 -6.70
CA GLY A 36 21.24 -57.96 -5.29
C GLY A 36 20.05 -57.68 -4.34
N SER A 37 20.12 -58.07 -3.06
CA SER A 37 18.93 -58.12 -2.15
C SER A 37 19.20 -58.12 -0.63
N SER A 38 18.37 -57.40 0.14
CA SER A 38 18.06 -57.54 1.59
C SER A 38 16.79 -56.69 1.88
N GLU A 39 15.77 -57.08 2.65
CA GLU A 39 15.70 -57.33 4.11
C GLU A 39 16.11 -56.10 4.98
N GLY A 40 15.33 -55.65 5.99
CA GLY A 40 14.06 -56.16 6.53
C GLY A 40 13.32 -55.14 7.45
N ALA A 41 12.25 -55.59 8.15
CA ALA A 41 11.41 -54.76 9.04
C ALA A 41 11.98 -54.68 10.50
N PRO A 42 11.37 -53.95 11.49
CA PRO A 42 10.05 -54.27 12.07
C PRO A 42 9.24 -53.06 12.64
N GLY A 43 8.06 -53.32 13.25
CA GLY A 43 7.40 -52.42 14.20
C GLY A 43 5.90 -52.22 14.00
N GLY A 44 5.06 -52.60 14.98
CA GLY A 44 3.60 -52.41 14.99
C GLY A 44 3.10 -51.33 15.96
N PRO A 45 1.78 -51.04 15.99
CA PRO A 45 1.21 -49.94 16.78
C PRO A 45 0.56 -50.38 18.13
N PRO A 46 0.41 -49.45 19.08
CA PRO A 46 -0.75 -49.33 19.97
C PRO A 46 -1.70 -48.23 19.42
N GLU A 47 -3.03 -48.40 19.37
CA GLU A 47 -4.00 -48.55 20.47
C GLU A 47 -4.23 -47.29 21.32
N GLY A 48 -5.50 -47.08 21.70
CA GLY A 48 -6.08 -45.79 22.09
C GLY A 48 -6.38 -45.60 23.59
N PRO A 49 -7.34 -44.71 23.92
CA PRO A 49 -7.40 -44.02 25.23
C PRO A 49 -8.22 -44.77 26.30
N PRO A 50 -8.25 -44.22 27.54
CA PRO A 50 -9.53 -43.62 27.95
C PRO A 50 -9.46 -42.35 28.84
N ALA A 51 -10.41 -41.44 28.59
CA ALA A 51 -11.31 -40.71 29.52
C ALA A 51 -10.85 -39.91 30.79
N ALA A 52 -11.65 -38.87 31.06
CA ALA A 52 -11.89 -38.20 32.36
C ALA A 52 -10.76 -37.32 32.96
N GLU A 53 -11.01 -36.32 33.83
CA GLU A 53 -12.27 -35.77 34.37
C GLU A 53 -12.14 -34.25 34.66
N ALA A 54 -13.13 -33.60 35.29
CA ALA A 54 -13.19 -32.14 35.50
C ALA A 54 -12.86 -31.70 36.94
N ALA A 55 -12.29 -30.49 37.13
CA ALA A 55 -12.52 -29.61 38.30
C ALA A 55 -11.89 -28.19 38.20
N THR A 56 -12.75 -27.20 37.95
CA THR A 56 -12.95 -25.89 38.63
C THR A 56 -11.86 -25.20 39.51
N GLN A 57 -11.88 -23.86 39.45
CA GLN A 57 -11.44 -22.82 40.43
C GLN A 57 -10.07 -22.14 40.21
N GLY A 58 -10.03 -20.81 40.41
CA GLY A 58 -8.81 -19.98 40.43
C GLY A 58 -8.93 -18.62 39.72
N ALA A 59 -9.53 -17.61 40.35
CA ALA A 59 -9.47 -16.22 39.88
C ALA A 59 -8.31 -15.45 40.54
N PRO A 60 -7.83 -14.37 39.90
CA PRO A 60 -7.77 -13.11 40.63
C PRO A 60 -8.42 -11.95 39.87
N GLN A 61 -8.98 -11.00 40.62
CA GLN A 61 -9.64 -9.80 40.09
C GLN A 61 -8.60 -8.73 39.74
N GLY A 62 -8.76 -8.05 38.61
CA GLY A 62 -8.04 -6.82 38.30
C GLY A 62 -8.70 -5.59 38.97
N PRO A 63 -7.94 -4.51 39.24
CA PRO A 63 -8.49 -3.27 39.77
C PRO A 63 -9.39 -2.55 38.74
N PRO A 64 -10.35 -1.70 39.19
CA PRO A 64 -11.29 -1.01 38.31
C PRO A 64 -10.64 0.10 37.48
N GLU A 65 -11.25 0.41 36.34
CA GLU A 65 -10.87 1.54 35.48
C GLU A 65 -11.34 2.88 36.07
N GLU A 66 -10.47 3.89 36.07
CA GLU A 66 -10.88 5.28 36.36
C GLU A 66 -11.36 6.01 35.09
N PRO A 67 -12.44 6.80 35.15
CA PRO A 67 -12.93 7.57 34.00
C PRO A 67 -12.00 8.75 33.69
N PHE A 68 -11.49 8.79 32.46
CA PHE A 68 -10.55 9.81 31.98
C PHE A 68 -11.18 11.20 31.98
N ARG A 69 -10.65 12.14 32.79
CA ARG A 69 -11.06 13.56 32.75
C ARG A 69 -10.49 14.26 31.53
N GLY A 70 -11.29 15.12 30.89
CA GLY A 70 -10.82 16.04 29.86
C GLY A 70 -9.95 17.17 30.42
N PRO A 71 -9.21 17.90 29.55
CA PRO A 71 -8.47 19.09 29.95
C PRO A 71 -9.42 20.24 30.34
N PRO A 72 -9.01 21.13 31.27
CA PRO A 72 -9.83 22.27 31.69
C PRO A 72 -9.80 23.43 30.68
N GLU A 73 -10.82 24.28 30.73
CA GLU A 73 -10.92 25.52 29.97
C GLU A 73 -9.96 26.60 30.48
N GLU A 74 -9.52 27.50 29.60
CA GLU A 74 -8.85 28.74 30.00
C GLU A 74 -9.87 29.77 30.49
N ALA A 75 -9.57 30.46 31.60
CA ALA A 75 -10.34 31.59 32.11
C ALA A 75 -9.42 32.79 32.36
N SER A 76 -9.82 33.96 31.86
CA SER A 76 -9.00 35.18 31.85
C SER A 76 -9.22 36.04 33.10
N SER A 77 -8.17 36.71 33.61
CA SER A 77 -8.31 38.05 34.21
C SER A 77 -7.00 38.81 34.39
N GLU A 78 -7.14 40.14 34.37
CA GLU A 78 -6.22 41.21 34.77
C GLU A 78 -5.68 41.04 36.22
N GLY A 79 -4.62 41.71 36.72
CA GLY A 79 -3.64 42.63 36.12
C GLY A 79 -3.13 43.71 37.12
N VAL A 80 -1.90 44.26 36.92
CA VAL A 80 -1.42 45.59 37.42
C VAL A 80 -1.12 45.70 38.96
N PRO A 81 -0.16 46.51 39.51
CA PRO A 81 1.15 47.03 39.02
C PRO A 81 2.38 47.03 40.03
N HIS A 82 3.59 47.22 39.47
CA HIS A 82 4.75 48.07 39.91
C HIS A 82 5.46 48.06 41.31
N GLN A 83 6.73 48.52 41.23
CA GLN A 83 7.71 49.00 42.24
C GLN A 83 8.48 47.96 43.08
N GLY A 84 9.81 48.09 43.31
CA GLY A 84 10.81 48.95 42.66
C GLY A 84 12.17 49.14 43.39
N THR A 85 13.25 49.34 42.62
CA THR A 85 14.55 49.97 43.03
C THR A 85 15.58 49.06 43.78
N PRO A 86 16.85 49.48 44.12
CA PRO A 86 18.08 48.74 43.75
C PRO A 86 18.94 48.33 45.00
N THR A 87 20.19 47.81 44.97
CA THR A 87 21.46 48.27 44.34
C THR A 87 22.63 47.28 44.44
N GLN A 88 23.57 47.38 43.49
CA GLN A 88 25.03 47.13 43.53
C GLN A 88 25.62 45.84 44.19
N GLY A 89 26.43 45.12 43.39
CA GLY A 89 27.45 44.16 43.82
C GLY A 89 28.47 43.93 42.69
N GLY A 90 29.77 43.87 43.00
CA GLY A 90 30.86 43.85 42.01
C GLY A 90 31.26 42.45 41.48
N PRO A 91 32.07 42.38 40.40
CA PRO A 91 32.40 41.13 39.70
C PRO A 91 33.77 40.51 40.11
N PRO A 92 34.00 39.24 39.76
CA PRO A 92 35.31 38.72 39.41
C PRO A 92 35.42 38.33 37.92
N GLN A 93 36.66 38.09 37.47
CA GLN A 93 37.05 37.90 36.06
C GLN A 93 37.13 36.41 35.66
N GLY A 94 37.09 36.11 34.36
CA GLY A 94 37.83 34.96 33.81
C GLY A 94 37.20 34.15 32.67
N ALA A 95 37.52 34.48 31.42
CA ALA A 95 37.77 33.54 30.30
C ALA A 95 38.22 34.31 29.03
N PRO A 96 39.27 33.87 28.31
CA PRO A 96 39.57 34.40 26.97
C PRO A 96 38.62 33.80 25.92
N GLY A 97 38.14 34.63 24.99
CA GLY A 97 37.20 34.19 23.96
C GLY A 97 37.83 33.33 22.86
N GLY A 98 37.15 32.26 22.46
CA GLY A 98 37.38 31.62 21.17
C GLY A 98 36.82 32.48 20.03
N PRO A 99 37.28 32.30 18.77
CA PRO A 99 36.74 33.03 17.63
C PRO A 99 35.26 32.67 17.43
N PRO A 100 34.38 33.63 17.10
CA PRO A 100 33.00 33.32 16.79
C PRO A 100 32.93 32.46 15.53
N SER A 101 32.15 31.38 15.58
CA SER A 101 31.75 30.63 14.37
C SER A 101 31.13 31.60 13.35
N PRO A 102 31.41 31.45 12.05
CA PRO A 102 30.79 32.29 11.04
C PRO A 102 29.27 32.14 11.12
N SER A 103 28.57 33.23 11.42
CA SER A 103 27.13 33.29 11.36
C SER A 103 26.69 32.88 9.96
N GLY A 104 25.84 31.85 9.85
CA GLY A 104 25.19 31.52 8.59
C GLY A 104 24.42 32.73 8.04
N PRO A 105 24.07 32.74 6.74
CA PRO A 105 23.12 33.72 6.24
C PRO A 105 21.86 33.70 7.11
N PRO A 106 21.26 34.86 7.43
CA PRO A 106 20.05 34.87 8.24
C PRO A 106 19.00 34.00 7.57
N GLU A 107 18.44 33.06 8.32
CA GLU A 107 17.25 32.33 7.88
C GLU A 107 16.18 33.38 7.55
N GLY A 108 15.54 33.21 6.39
CA GLY A 108 14.50 34.14 5.95
C GLY A 108 13.38 34.22 6.99
N PRO A 109 12.59 35.31 7.02
CA PRO A 109 11.41 35.36 7.87
C PRO A 109 10.58 34.10 7.61
N PRO A 110 10.17 33.35 8.65
CA PRO A 110 9.51 32.07 8.48
C PRO A 110 8.27 32.27 7.60
N GLU A 111 8.18 31.47 6.53
CA GLU A 111 7.06 31.56 5.60
C GLU A 111 5.74 31.41 6.39
N GLY A 112 4.79 32.31 6.12
CA GLY A 112 3.50 32.29 6.78
C GLY A 112 2.76 30.97 6.54
N PRO A 113 1.72 30.66 7.36
CA PRO A 113 0.84 29.55 7.03
C PRO A 113 0.31 29.72 5.60
N PRO A 114 0.33 28.67 4.76
CA PRO A 114 -0.04 28.78 3.36
C PRO A 114 -1.46 29.32 3.22
N SER A 115 -1.68 30.17 2.23
CA SER A 115 -3.00 30.75 1.99
C SER A 115 -4.01 29.70 1.55
N VAL A 116 -5.29 30.04 1.62
CA VAL A 116 -6.37 29.21 1.07
C VAL A 116 -6.18 28.99 -0.44
N GLU A 117 -5.60 29.97 -1.14
CA GLU A 117 -5.27 29.90 -2.56
C GLU A 117 -4.13 28.88 -2.81
N ASP A 118 -3.07 28.87 -2.00
CA ASP A 118 -1.98 27.88 -2.05
C ASP A 118 -2.44 26.45 -1.70
N GLU A 119 -3.47 26.31 -0.87
CA GLU A 119 -4.11 25.02 -0.61
C GLU A 119 -4.97 24.55 -1.79
N MET A 120 -5.77 25.46 -2.37
CA MET A 120 -6.61 25.17 -3.53
C MET A 120 -5.78 24.84 -4.77
N GLU A 121 -4.73 25.60 -5.07
CA GLU A 121 -3.86 25.33 -6.23
C GLU A 121 -3.10 24.01 -6.04
N HIS A 122 -2.47 23.77 -4.88
CA HIS A 122 -1.84 22.48 -4.57
C HIS A 122 -2.81 21.32 -4.81
N SER A 123 -4.04 21.46 -4.34
CA SER A 123 -5.04 20.40 -4.45
C SER A 123 -5.61 20.25 -5.87
N ALA A 124 -5.63 21.31 -6.68
CA ALA A 124 -5.89 21.22 -8.11
C ALA A 124 -4.73 20.57 -8.87
N GLU A 125 -3.47 20.83 -8.49
CA GLU A 125 -2.28 20.16 -9.04
C GLU A 125 -2.33 18.64 -8.78
N GLN A 126 -2.59 18.22 -7.54
CA GLN A 126 -2.66 16.79 -7.21
C GLN A 126 -3.81 16.08 -7.95
N GLU A 127 -4.97 16.73 -8.12
CA GLU A 127 -6.05 16.18 -8.95
C GLU A 127 -5.64 16.06 -10.43
N ARG A 128 -5.03 17.09 -11.03
CA ARG A 128 -4.50 17.03 -12.41
C ARG A 128 -3.49 15.89 -12.56
N ARG A 129 -2.58 15.75 -11.59
CA ARG A 129 -1.54 14.73 -11.57
C ARG A 129 -2.09 13.31 -11.45
N MET A 130 -3.06 13.10 -10.57
CA MET A 130 -3.72 11.80 -10.40
C MET A 130 -4.52 11.40 -11.66
N ARG A 131 -5.25 12.35 -12.27
CA ARG A 131 -5.96 12.11 -13.53
C ARG A 131 -5.00 11.77 -14.68
N SER A 132 -3.84 12.44 -14.74
CA SER A 132 -2.79 12.14 -15.71
C SER A 132 -2.20 10.73 -15.53
N LEU A 133 -1.98 10.30 -14.29
CA LEU A 133 -1.50 8.94 -13.97
C LEU A 133 -2.46 7.86 -14.47
N PHE A 134 -3.77 7.98 -14.21
CA PHE A 134 -4.74 7.00 -14.70
C PHE A 134 -4.99 7.06 -16.21
N ALA A 135 -4.81 8.22 -16.85
CA ALA A 135 -4.82 8.32 -18.31
C ALA A 135 -3.60 7.61 -18.95
N ALA A 136 -2.43 7.72 -18.33
CA ALA A 136 -1.23 6.99 -18.76
C ALA A 136 -1.35 5.48 -18.52
N ASP A 137 -1.94 5.05 -17.40
CA ASP A 137 -2.27 3.65 -17.12
C ASP A 137 -3.23 3.07 -18.17
N ALA A 138 -4.34 3.76 -18.45
CA ALA A 138 -5.28 3.35 -19.50
C ALA A 138 -4.63 3.28 -20.89
N ALA A 139 -3.73 4.20 -21.23
CA ALA A 139 -2.97 4.16 -22.48
C ALA A 139 -1.99 2.97 -22.54
N ALA A 140 -1.34 2.62 -21.43
CA ALA A 140 -0.46 1.45 -21.34
C ALA A 140 -1.24 0.13 -21.45
N LEU A 141 -2.40 0.03 -20.78
CA LEU A 141 -3.31 -1.12 -20.88
C LEU A 141 -3.84 -1.33 -22.31
N ALA A 142 -4.07 -0.25 -23.06
CA ALA A 142 -4.45 -0.30 -24.47
C ALA A 142 -3.28 -0.64 -25.41
N ALA A 143 -2.03 -0.35 -25.02
CA ALA A 143 -0.84 -0.61 -25.82
C ALA A 143 -0.32 -2.06 -25.71
N ASP A 144 -0.41 -2.67 -24.52
CA ASP A 144 -0.17 -4.11 -24.34
C ASP A 144 -1.30 -4.76 -23.51
N PRO A 145 -2.40 -5.17 -24.15
CA PRO A 145 -3.52 -5.81 -23.47
C PRO A 145 -3.20 -7.22 -22.93
N ALA A 146 -2.12 -7.86 -23.39
CA ALA A 146 -1.70 -9.17 -22.91
C ALA A 146 -0.95 -9.04 -21.56
N ALA A 147 -0.02 -8.09 -21.46
CA ALA A 147 0.62 -7.73 -20.20
C ALA A 147 -0.42 -7.17 -19.19
N ALA A 148 -1.39 -6.38 -19.66
CA ALA A 148 -2.53 -5.92 -18.86
C ALA A 148 -3.29 -7.08 -18.20
N ALA A 149 -3.70 -8.08 -19.00
CA ALA A 149 -4.42 -9.25 -18.52
C ALA A 149 -3.58 -10.07 -17.52
N ALA A 150 -2.28 -10.29 -17.81
CA ALA A 150 -1.38 -11.02 -16.93
C ALA A 150 -1.20 -10.31 -15.57
N ALA A 151 -1.04 -8.98 -15.57
CA ALA A 151 -0.90 -8.19 -14.36
C ALA A 151 -2.20 -8.14 -13.53
N ALA A 152 -3.36 -8.08 -14.19
CA ALA A 152 -4.66 -8.18 -13.52
C ALA A 152 -4.93 -9.57 -12.92
N ALA A 153 -4.56 -10.64 -13.63
CA ALA A 153 -4.65 -12.01 -13.14
C ALA A 153 -3.75 -12.25 -11.92
N ALA A 154 -2.50 -11.78 -11.96
CA ALA A 154 -1.58 -11.85 -10.83
C ALA A 154 -2.10 -11.05 -9.61
N ALA A 155 -2.68 -9.86 -9.83
CA ALA A 155 -3.31 -9.08 -8.76
C ALA A 155 -4.51 -9.83 -8.13
N ALA A 156 -5.26 -10.60 -8.91
CA ALA A 156 -6.40 -11.37 -8.44
C ALA A 156 -6.00 -12.65 -7.69
N GLU A 157 -4.98 -13.37 -8.16
CA GLU A 157 -4.39 -14.51 -7.44
C GLU A 157 -3.90 -14.06 -6.06
N VAL A 158 -3.21 -12.92 -6.00
CA VAL A 158 -2.76 -12.27 -4.77
C VAL A 158 -3.91 -11.97 -3.81
N VAL A 159 -5.05 -11.45 -4.28
CA VAL A 159 -6.23 -11.22 -3.42
C VAL A 159 -6.84 -12.55 -2.99
N ALA A 160 -7.06 -13.50 -3.89
CA ALA A 160 -7.63 -14.81 -3.58
C ALA A 160 -6.84 -15.56 -2.50
N ALA A 161 -5.50 -15.48 -2.52
CA ALA A 161 -4.61 -16.06 -1.52
C ALA A 161 -4.66 -15.40 -0.12
N GLY A 162 -5.41 -14.30 0.06
CA GLY A 162 -5.60 -13.61 1.34
C GLY A 162 -7.04 -13.17 1.62
N ALA A 163 -8.01 -13.67 0.86
CA ALA A 163 -9.40 -13.24 0.93
C ALA A 163 -10.28 -14.17 1.79
N SER A 164 -11.41 -13.64 2.27
CA SER A 164 -12.56 -14.47 2.65
C SER A 164 -13.23 -15.05 1.39
N GLU A 165 -14.09 -16.06 1.52
CA GLU A 165 -14.75 -16.69 0.36
C GLU A 165 -15.54 -15.69 -0.51
N GLU A 166 -16.25 -14.73 0.12
CA GLU A 166 -16.97 -13.67 -0.58
C GLU A 166 -16.03 -12.69 -1.31
N ALA A 167 -14.93 -12.28 -0.65
CA ALA A 167 -13.91 -11.43 -1.26
C ALA A 167 -13.12 -12.17 -2.37
N ALA A 168 -12.90 -13.48 -2.24
CA ALA A 168 -12.25 -14.32 -3.26
C ALA A 168 -13.16 -14.47 -4.49
N ARG A 169 -14.47 -14.68 -4.28
CA ARG A 169 -15.45 -14.68 -5.38
C ARG A 169 -15.55 -13.33 -6.08
N ALA A 170 -15.51 -12.22 -5.32
CA ALA A 170 -15.47 -10.88 -5.89
C ALA A 170 -14.16 -10.60 -6.66
N ALA A 171 -13.02 -11.09 -6.16
CA ALA A 171 -11.73 -10.97 -6.83
C ALA A 171 -11.70 -11.78 -8.13
N ALA A 172 -12.19 -13.02 -8.12
CA ALA A 172 -12.32 -13.85 -9.32
C ALA A 172 -13.26 -13.23 -10.36
N ALA A 173 -14.39 -12.63 -9.93
CA ALA A 173 -15.30 -11.92 -10.83
C ALA A 173 -14.65 -10.67 -11.45
N ALA A 174 -13.90 -9.88 -10.66
CA ALA A 174 -13.19 -8.71 -11.16
C ALA A 174 -11.96 -9.08 -12.02
N ALA A 175 -11.32 -10.23 -11.77
CA ALA A 175 -10.28 -10.81 -12.62
C ALA A 175 -10.83 -11.27 -13.97
N ALA A 176 -12.00 -11.93 -13.96
CA ALA A 176 -12.72 -12.31 -15.16
C ALA A 176 -13.17 -11.07 -15.94
N ALA A 177 -13.60 -10.00 -15.26
CA ALA A 177 -13.90 -8.72 -15.89
C ALA A 177 -12.65 -8.08 -16.54
N ALA A 178 -11.53 -7.98 -15.81
CA ALA A 178 -10.28 -7.41 -16.35
C ALA A 178 -9.67 -8.25 -17.49
N THR A 179 -9.78 -9.58 -17.43
CA THR A 179 -9.35 -10.50 -18.50
C THR A 179 -10.29 -10.45 -19.71
N ALA A 180 -11.61 -10.39 -19.52
CA ALA A 180 -12.56 -10.13 -20.60
C ALA A 180 -12.37 -8.73 -21.21
N ALA A 181 -11.92 -7.79 -20.39
CA ALA A 181 -11.50 -6.45 -20.79
C ALA A 181 -10.00 -6.38 -21.16
N ALA A 182 -9.37 -7.49 -21.57
CA ALA A 182 -8.09 -7.50 -22.29
C ALA A 182 -8.18 -6.91 -23.73
N ALA A 183 -9.18 -6.05 -23.95
CA ALA A 183 -9.37 -5.18 -25.10
C ALA A 183 -9.98 -3.80 -24.69
N GLY A 184 -10.00 -3.47 -23.39
CA GLY A 184 -10.65 -2.25 -22.90
C GLY A 184 -10.79 -2.07 -21.37
N HIS A 185 -9.94 -2.67 -20.53
CA HIS A 185 -9.99 -2.49 -19.08
C HIS A 185 -9.60 -1.05 -18.73
N VAL A 186 -10.55 -0.31 -18.17
CA VAL A 186 -10.30 1.02 -17.61
C VAL A 186 -10.25 0.88 -16.09
N CYS A 187 -9.15 1.32 -15.48
CA CYS A 187 -9.07 1.45 -14.02
C CYS A 187 -10.15 2.42 -13.52
N GLU A 188 -11.25 1.90 -12.96
CA GLU A 188 -12.26 2.74 -12.35
C GLU A 188 -11.75 3.36 -11.05
N PHE A 189 -11.51 4.67 -11.10
CA PHE A 189 -11.17 5.49 -9.94
C PHE A 189 -12.16 6.65 -9.81
N ARG A 190 -12.36 7.13 -8.58
CA ARG A 190 -13.14 8.35 -8.32
C ARG A 190 -12.36 9.28 -7.41
N LEU A 191 -12.36 10.56 -7.74
CA LEU A 191 -11.81 11.63 -6.91
C LEU A 191 -12.93 12.39 -6.22
N PHE A 192 -12.81 12.57 -4.92
CA PHE A 192 -13.78 13.26 -4.07
C PHE A 192 -13.13 14.49 -3.46
N ARG A 193 -13.81 15.63 -3.57
CA ARG A 193 -13.58 16.81 -2.73
C ARG A 193 -14.37 16.61 -1.43
N ILE A 194 -13.71 16.73 -0.29
CA ILE A 194 -14.31 16.68 1.04
C ILE A 194 -14.09 18.01 1.77
N ASN A 195 -15.02 18.42 2.64
CA ASN A 195 -14.69 19.44 3.62
C ASN A 195 -13.70 18.84 4.64
N LYS A 196 -12.44 19.30 4.59
CA LYS A 196 -11.37 18.83 5.49
C LYS A 196 -11.68 19.07 6.98
N GLU A 197 -12.35 20.18 7.30
CA GLU A 197 -12.62 20.60 8.67
C GLU A 197 -13.62 19.64 9.34
N ILE A 198 -14.66 19.24 8.60
CA ILE A 198 -15.64 18.24 9.06
C ILE A 198 -15.01 16.84 9.04
N TYR A 199 -14.40 16.44 7.93
CA TYR A 199 -13.96 15.06 7.72
C TYR A 199 -12.89 14.59 8.72
N TYR A 200 -11.97 15.45 9.15
CA TYR A 200 -10.90 15.03 10.05
C TYR A 200 -11.27 15.06 11.53
N VAL A 201 -12.27 15.83 11.95
CA VAL A 201 -12.78 15.80 13.34
C VAL A 201 -13.78 14.66 13.55
N SER A 202 -14.55 14.30 12.51
CA SER A 202 -15.47 13.15 12.54
C SER A 202 -14.78 11.81 12.84
N ASN A 203 -15.49 10.87 13.46
CA ASN A 203 -15.03 9.48 13.63
C ASN A 203 -15.02 8.69 12.29
N LEU A 204 -14.71 7.38 12.30
CA LEU A 204 -14.60 6.61 11.06
C LEU A 204 -15.96 6.28 10.45
N GLU A 205 -16.97 6.15 11.28
CA GLU A 205 -18.35 5.81 10.95
C GLU A 205 -19.04 7.00 10.25
N GLU A 206 -18.88 8.21 10.78
CA GLU A 206 -19.34 9.47 10.17
C GLU A 206 -18.69 9.79 8.81
N ARG A 207 -17.46 9.31 8.58
CA ARG A 207 -16.76 9.49 7.28
C ARG A 207 -17.35 8.61 6.16
N LEU A 208 -18.16 7.60 6.48
CA LEU A 208 -18.77 6.71 5.48
C LEU A 208 -19.72 7.44 4.51
N PRO A 209 -20.76 8.17 4.97
CA PRO A 209 -21.64 8.92 4.08
C PRO A 209 -20.91 10.03 3.30
N LEU A 210 -19.86 10.64 3.88
CA LEU A 210 -19.05 11.67 3.21
C LEU A 210 -18.29 11.17 1.97
N LEU A 211 -18.15 9.84 1.81
CA LEU A 211 -17.45 9.20 0.69
C LEU A 211 -18.30 8.18 -0.09
N GLY A 212 -19.50 7.84 0.40
CA GLY A 212 -20.29 6.71 -0.12
C GLY A 212 -19.63 5.35 0.17
N ALA A 213 -18.82 5.24 1.22
CA ALA A 213 -18.22 3.98 1.66
C ALA A 213 -19.25 3.12 2.42
N LYS A 214 -19.22 1.80 2.25
CA LYS A 214 -20.17 0.88 2.91
C LYS A 214 -19.72 0.44 4.30
N THR A 215 -18.41 0.38 4.56
CA THR A 215 -17.86 -0.05 5.87
C THR A 215 -16.58 0.71 6.21
N ILE A 216 -16.29 0.89 7.51
CA ILE A 216 -15.04 1.52 7.99
C ILE A 216 -13.78 0.79 7.52
N ASN A 217 -13.92 -0.49 7.14
CA ASN A 217 -12.84 -1.31 6.62
C ASN A 217 -12.32 -0.80 5.27
N GLN A 218 -13.17 -0.14 4.46
CA GLN A 218 -12.77 0.46 3.19
C GLN A 218 -11.98 1.77 3.36
N LEU A 219 -12.16 2.47 4.49
CA LEU A 219 -11.46 3.72 4.77
C LEU A 219 -10.00 3.41 5.11
N CYS A 220 -9.08 3.75 4.22
CA CYS A 220 -7.66 3.42 4.34
C CYS A 220 -6.79 4.68 4.39
N LYS A 221 -5.55 4.50 4.86
CA LYS A 221 -4.54 5.55 4.97
C LYS A 221 -3.21 5.06 4.41
N THR A 222 -2.44 5.99 3.88
CA THR A 222 -1.04 5.75 3.48
C THR A 222 -0.14 6.40 4.50
N ILE A 223 0.87 5.68 4.98
CA ILE A 223 1.88 6.19 5.90
C ILE A 223 3.25 6.06 5.25
N VAL A 224 4.01 7.15 5.21
CA VAL A 224 5.40 7.12 4.73
C VAL A 224 6.30 6.68 5.88
N VAL A 225 6.98 5.55 5.71
CA VAL A 225 8.04 5.11 6.64
C VAL A 225 9.41 5.30 6.04
N GLU A 226 10.38 5.57 6.90
CA GLU A 226 11.79 5.69 6.58
C GLU A 226 12.60 4.63 7.33
N ASN A 227 13.44 3.89 6.63
CA ASN A 227 14.50 3.07 7.19
C ASN A 227 15.68 3.96 7.59
N THR A 228 15.74 4.40 8.85
CA THR A 228 16.80 5.31 9.32
C THR A 228 18.19 4.65 9.45
N LYS A 229 18.32 3.36 9.09
CA LYS A 229 19.59 2.61 8.99
C LYS A 229 19.81 2.02 7.59
N HIS A 230 19.13 2.57 6.58
CA HIS A 230 19.28 2.17 5.18
C HIS A 230 20.75 2.23 4.73
N THR A 231 21.18 1.19 4.02
CA THR A 231 22.49 1.07 3.39
C THR A 231 22.41 0.10 2.21
N GLY A 232 23.25 0.31 1.20
CA GLY A 232 23.28 -0.53 -0.01
C GLY A 232 22.44 0.03 -1.16
N PRO A 233 21.99 -0.81 -2.12
CA PRO A 233 21.24 -0.37 -3.27
C PRO A 233 19.84 0.12 -2.88
N GLU A 234 19.36 1.14 -3.58
CA GLU A 234 17.98 1.60 -3.51
C GLU A 234 17.15 0.78 -4.50
N ASP A 235 16.41 -0.23 -4.00
CA ASP A 235 15.54 -1.08 -4.82
C ASP A 235 14.23 -1.40 -4.09
N ARG A 236 13.25 -1.99 -4.80
CA ARG A 236 11.92 -2.32 -4.25
C ARG A 236 11.96 -3.09 -2.93
N LEU A 237 12.97 -3.91 -2.68
CA LEU A 237 13.11 -4.72 -1.46
C LEU A 237 14.09 -4.10 -0.44
N ASN A 238 14.93 -3.13 -0.83
CA ASN A 238 15.88 -2.43 0.05
C ASN A 238 15.81 -0.91 -0.13
N SER A 239 14.60 -0.34 -0.21
CA SER A 239 14.43 1.11 -0.29
C SER A 239 14.64 1.78 1.08
N ARG A 240 15.06 3.04 1.07
CA ARG A 240 15.05 3.91 2.26
C ARG A 240 13.63 4.27 2.69
N PHE A 241 12.67 4.33 1.77
CA PHE A 241 11.31 4.81 2.04
C PHE A 241 10.24 3.85 1.52
N TYR A 242 9.13 3.71 2.24
CA TYR A 242 7.97 2.93 1.77
C TYR A 242 6.66 3.66 2.02
N LEU A 243 5.71 3.51 1.10
CA LEU A 243 4.32 3.95 1.25
C LEU A 243 3.49 2.78 1.78
N VAL A 244 3.20 2.76 3.07
CA VAL A 244 2.45 1.66 3.69
C VAL A 244 0.96 1.95 3.72
N VAL A 245 0.16 1.12 3.06
CA VAL A 245 -1.30 1.21 2.97
C VAL A 245 -1.94 0.24 3.95
N LEU A 246 -2.81 0.75 4.83
CA LEU A 246 -3.48 0.03 5.92
C LEU A 246 -4.87 0.64 6.20
N GLN A 247 -5.73 -0.06 6.94
CA GLN A 247 -7.06 0.46 7.30
C GLN A 247 -6.92 1.64 8.26
N SER A 248 -7.85 2.60 8.23
CA SER A 248 -7.74 3.84 9.02
C SER A 248 -7.77 3.59 10.53
N LYS A 249 -8.46 2.54 10.97
CA LYS A 249 -8.51 2.07 12.36
C LYS A 249 -7.20 1.44 12.85
N ASP A 250 -6.39 0.88 11.95
CA ASP A 250 -5.22 0.07 12.31
C ASP A 250 -4.04 0.97 12.73
N LYS A 251 -3.13 0.45 13.56
CA LYS A 251 -1.89 1.14 13.94
C LYS A 251 -0.69 0.44 13.30
N LEU A 252 0.16 1.21 12.61
CA LEU A 252 1.34 0.68 11.93
C LEU A 252 2.44 0.28 12.93
N ASN A 253 3.12 -0.82 12.66
CA ASN A 253 4.18 -1.39 13.49
C ASN A 253 5.50 -1.52 12.68
N GLY A 254 6.49 -0.67 13.00
CA GLY A 254 7.76 -0.62 12.27
C GLY A 254 8.61 -1.91 12.36
N GLU A 255 8.47 -2.69 13.43
CA GLU A 255 9.12 -4.00 13.55
C GLU A 255 8.46 -5.03 12.62
N ARG A 256 7.13 -5.01 12.46
CA ARG A 256 6.44 -5.86 11.48
C ARG A 256 6.78 -5.50 10.03
N VAL A 257 6.97 -4.21 9.72
CA VAL A 257 7.51 -3.77 8.42
C VAL A 257 8.94 -4.29 8.21
N LYS A 258 9.80 -4.23 9.23
CA LYS A 258 11.17 -4.77 9.20
C LYS A 258 11.21 -6.28 8.97
N ASP A 259 10.38 -7.05 9.67
CA ASP A 259 10.33 -8.50 9.50
C ASP A 259 9.75 -8.90 8.13
N LEU A 260 8.75 -8.18 7.61
CA LEU A 260 8.23 -8.34 6.25
C LEU A 260 9.31 -8.09 5.20
N ILE A 261 9.98 -6.93 5.24
CA ILE A 261 11.06 -6.60 4.31
C ILE A 261 12.18 -7.65 4.39
N LYS A 262 12.57 -8.09 5.59
CA LYS A 262 13.56 -9.16 5.77
C LYS A 262 13.11 -10.49 5.17
N ALA A 263 11.84 -10.86 5.30
CA ALA A 263 11.28 -12.08 4.73
C ALA A 263 11.25 -12.03 3.18
N GLU A 264 10.84 -10.91 2.57
CA GLU A 264 10.84 -10.77 1.11
C GLU A 264 12.26 -10.83 0.52
N ASN A 265 13.24 -10.20 1.16
CA ASN A 265 14.63 -10.30 0.73
C ASN A 265 15.17 -11.73 0.84
N ALA A 266 14.77 -12.50 1.86
CA ALA A 266 15.16 -13.90 2.01
C ALA A 266 14.64 -14.79 0.86
N LYS A 267 13.45 -14.51 0.29
CA LYS A 267 12.92 -15.23 -0.89
C LYS A 267 13.81 -15.09 -2.13
N VAL A 268 14.50 -13.96 -2.28
CA VAL A 268 15.48 -13.72 -3.36
C VAL A 268 16.93 -14.00 -2.92
N GLY A 269 17.13 -14.77 -1.86
CA GLY A 269 18.45 -15.16 -1.33
C GLY A 269 19.24 -14.03 -0.65
N ARG A 270 18.68 -12.82 -0.53
CA ARG A 270 19.37 -11.66 0.06
C ARG A 270 19.13 -11.60 1.57
N GLN A 271 20.18 -11.75 2.38
CA GLN A 271 20.06 -11.59 3.83
C GLN A 271 20.29 -10.13 4.25
N LEU A 272 19.20 -9.42 4.59
CA LEU A 272 19.29 -8.12 5.26
C LEU A 272 19.46 -8.31 6.77
N GLY A 273 20.66 -8.02 7.28
CA GLY A 273 20.96 -8.09 8.71
C GLY A 273 20.26 -6.98 9.50
N ASN A 274 19.72 -7.33 10.69
CA ASN A 274 18.90 -6.45 11.54
C ASN A 274 19.48 -5.04 11.79
N LYS A 275 20.82 -4.87 11.75
CA LYS A 275 21.49 -3.57 11.92
C LYS A 275 21.18 -2.55 10.79
N ARG A 276 20.70 -3.00 9.63
CA ARG A 276 20.37 -2.18 8.44
C ARG A 276 18.88 -1.85 8.28
N LEU A 277 18.02 -2.25 9.23
CA LEU A 277 16.56 -2.08 9.15
C LEU A 277 16.05 -1.42 10.43
N ASN A 278 15.47 -0.21 10.31
CA ASN A 278 14.96 0.58 11.43
C ASN A 278 13.84 1.52 10.95
N PHE A 279 12.64 0.98 10.72
CA PHE A 279 11.52 1.72 10.15
C PHE A 279 10.83 2.63 11.18
N ASN A 280 10.78 3.93 10.88
CA ASN A 280 10.11 4.96 11.66
C ASN A 280 9.20 5.78 10.73
N PHE A 281 8.30 6.60 11.27
CA PHE A 281 7.55 7.55 10.44
C PHE A 281 8.49 8.59 9.83
N CYS A 282 8.37 8.83 8.52
CA CYS A 282 9.20 9.83 7.84
C CYS A 282 8.70 11.25 8.16
N SER A 283 9.56 12.10 8.73
CA SER A 283 9.20 13.49 9.07
C SER A 283 9.20 14.41 7.84
N SER A 284 10.09 14.18 6.88
CA SER A 284 10.27 14.96 5.65
C SER A 284 9.41 14.50 4.47
N PHE A 285 8.32 13.76 4.76
CA PHE A 285 7.51 13.09 3.75
C PHE A 285 6.88 14.04 2.71
N GLU A 286 6.61 15.31 3.06
CA GLU A 286 5.99 16.28 2.13
C GLU A 286 6.95 16.64 0.99
N GLY A 287 8.25 16.84 1.27
CA GLY A 287 9.28 17.05 0.24
C GLY A 287 9.60 15.79 -0.58
N LEU A 288 9.41 14.60 0.02
CA LEU A 288 9.62 13.31 -0.67
C LEU A 288 8.47 12.98 -1.63
N THR A 289 7.23 13.14 -1.17
CA THR A 289 6.01 12.72 -1.88
C THR A 289 5.36 13.84 -2.67
N GLY A 290 5.55 15.10 -2.28
CA GLY A 290 4.75 16.22 -2.79
C GLY A 290 3.34 16.30 -2.23
N PHE A 291 3.01 15.54 -1.19
CA PHE A 291 1.69 15.55 -0.56
C PHE A 291 1.71 16.29 0.78
N LYS A 292 0.69 17.12 1.03
CA LYS A 292 0.46 17.73 2.35
C LYS A 292 -0.11 16.69 3.33
N ARG A 293 0.09 16.89 4.63
CA ARG A 293 -0.43 16.07 5.73
C ARG A 293 -1.90 15.67 5.53
N ASN A 294 -2.23 14.43 5.89
CA ASN A 294 -3.53 13.77 5.66
C ASN A 294 -3.93 13.54 4.18
N GLY A 295 -3.19 14.10 3.22
CA GLY A 295 -3.39 13.87 1.78
C GLY A 295 -2.68 12.64 1.21
N VAL A 296 -1.74 12.02 1.94
CA VAL A 296 -0.82 10.99 1.43
C VAL A 296 -1.55 9.79 0.79
N GLY A 297 -1.29 9.56 -0.50
CA GLY A 297 -1.73 8.40 -1.27
C GLY A 297 -0.58 7.45 -1.65
N PRO A 298 -0.87 6.24 -2.17
CA PRO A 298 0.14 5.32 -2.72
C PRO A 298 0.48 5.58 -4.20
N LEU A 299 -0.21 6.53 -4.85
CA LEU A 299 -0.10 6.86 -6.27
C LEU A 299 0.22 8.34 -6.45
N GLY A 300 0.99 8.68 -7.49
CA GLY A 300 1.23 10.06 -7.91
C GLY A 300 2.25 10.85 -7.08
N SER A 301 3.15 10.18 -6.33
CA SER A 301 4.19 10.85 -5.52
C SER A 301 5.31 11.47 -6.37
N LYS A 302 5.95 12.56 -5.89
CA LYS A 302 7.04 13.29 -6.61
C LYS A 302 8.24 12.40 -6.92
N LYS A 303 8.54 11.44 -6.06
CA LYS A 303 9.44 10.31 -6.35
C LYS A 303 8.64 9.02 -6.45
N GLU A 304 9.13 8.06 -7.21
CA GLU A 304 8.71 6.66 -7.11
C GLU A 304 9.15 6.11 -5.74
N ILE A 305 8.23 5.48 -5.01
CA ILE A 305 8.46 4.96 -3.66
C ILE A 305 7.73 3.61 -3.57
N PRO A 306 8.40 2.49 -3.22
CA PRO A 306 7.75 1.19 -3.13
C PRO A 306 6.57 1.16 -2.16
N VAL A 307 5.47 0.55 -2.60
CA VAL A 307 4.25 0.40 -1.79
C VAL A 307 4.29 -0.89 -0.99
N ILE A 308 3.87 -0.81 0.28
CA ILE A 308 3.57 -1.99 1.11
C ILE A 308 2.07 -2.00 1.40
N LEU A 309 1.41 -3.11 1.14
CA LEU A 309 -0.03 -3.31 1.34
C LEU A 309 -0.27 -4.24 2.53
N SER A 310 -1.02 -3.76 3.53
CA SER A 310 -1.34 -4.54 4.73
C SER A 310 -2.22 -5.74 4.38
N LYS A 311 -1.78 -6.97 4.72
CA LYS A 311 -2.44 -8.24 4.34
C LYS A 311 -3.97 -8.29 4.64
N PRO A 312 -4.50 -7.76 5.76
CA PRO A 312 -5.95 -7.72 6.00
C PRO A 312 -6.78 -7.03 4.90
N LEU A 313 -6.16 -6.17 4.08
CA LEU A 313 -6.83 -5.51 2.95
C LEU A 313 -7.27 -6.50 1.85
N LEU A 314 -6.63 -7.67 1.76
CA LEU A 314 -7.03 -8.73 0.82
C LEU A 314 -8.37 -9.38 1.19
N SER A 315 -8.77 -9.31 2.47
CA SER A 315 -10.06 -9.82 2.96
C SER A 315 -11.19 -8.78 2.91
N LEU A 316 -11.02 -7.68 2.16
CA LEU A 316 -12.02 -6.61 2.10
C LEU A 316 -13.26 -6.99 1.30
N PHE A 317 -14.42 -6.60 1.82
CA PHE A 317 -15.65 -6.54 1.06
C PHE A 317 -16.42 -5.23 1.34
N PRO A 318 -16.80 -4.45 0.31
CA PRO A 318 -16.39 -4.56 -1.09
C PRO A 318 -14.88 -4.33 -1.32
N LEU A 319 -14.35 -4.85 -2.42
CA LEU A 319 -12.94 -4.72 -2.87
C LEU A 319 -12.58 -3.31 -3.42
N SER A 320 -13.09 -2.24 -2.82
CA SER A 320 -12.65 -0.87 -3.13
C SER A 320 -12.19 -0.12 -1.87
N LEU A 321 -11.11 0.63 -2.03
CA LEU A 321 -10.42 1.39 -0.99
C LEU A 321 -10.77 2.87 -1.11
N PHE A 322 -10.77 3.59 0.00
CA PHE A 322 -10.73 5.06 0.02
C PHE A 322 -9.41 5.52 0.65
N LEU A 323 -8.67 6.39 -0.04
CA LEU A 323 -7.29 6.77 0.25
C LEU A 323 -7.09 8.29 0.11
N GLY A 324 -5.92 8.79 0.54
CA GLY A 324 -5.50 10.16 0.24
C GLY A 324 -5.25 10.36 -1.27
N GLY A 325 -5.74 11.46 -1.84
CA GLY A 325 -5.55 11.81 -3.25
C GLY A 325 -4.36 12.76 -3.52
N GLY A 326 -3.51 13.01 -2.53
CA GLY A 326 -2.34 13.91 -2.57
C GLY A 326 -2.52 15.23 -1.81
N ALA A 327 -3.75 15.59 -1.45
CA ALA A 327 -4.09 16.81 -0.74
C ALA A 327 -5.11 16.56 0.41
N PRO A 328 -5.23 17.44 1.41
CA PRO A 328 -6.02 17.16 2.61
C PRO A 328 -7.53 17.06 2.31
N ASP A 329 -8.03 17.84 1.36
CA ASP A 329 -9.42 17.87 0.90
C ASP A 329 -9.73 16.86 -0.21
N LEU A 330 -8.72 16.13 -0.71
CA LEU A 330 -8.83 15.24 -1.88
C LEU A 330 -8.73 13.77 -1.45
N LYS A 331 -9.72 12.97 -1.86
CA LYS A 331 -9.73 11.51 -1.64
C LYS A 331 -9.84 10.74 -2.94
N LEU A 332 -9.14 9.60 -2.98
CA LEU A 332 -9.13 8.65 -4.08
C LEU A 332 -9.93 7.41 -3.66
N GLN A 333 -10.93 7.02 -4.44
CA GLN A 333 -11.44 5.65 -4.44
C GLN A 333 -10.82 4.88 -5.61
N ILE A 334 -10.39 3.65 -5.35
CA ILE A 334 -9.83 2.72 -6.36
C ILE A 334 -10.21 1.28 -6.01
N GLY A 335 -10.32 0.41 -7.02
CA GLY A 335 -10.38 -1.04 -6.82
C GLY A 335 -9.10 -1.61 -6.22
N LEU A 336 -9.21 -2.63 -5.37
CA LEU A 336 -8.04 -3.27 -4.75
C LEU A 336 -7.12 -3.93 -5.80
N LEU A 337 -7.72 -4.54 -6.83
CA LEU A 337 -6.97 -5.17 -7.93
C LEU A 337 -6.16 -4.15 -8.74
N ASP A 338 -6.76 -3.02 -9.12
CA ASP A 338 -6.04 -1.96 -9.82
C ASP A 338 -4.94 -1.34 -8.96
N LEU A 339 -5.14 -1.17 -7.64
CA LEU A 339 -4.06 -0.72 -6.77
C LEU A 339 -2.88 -1.71 -6.77
N ILE A 340 -3.15 -3.02 -6.65
CA ILE A 340 -2.11 -4.06 -6.67
C ILE A 340 -1.41 -4.10 -8.04
N ARG A 341 -2.17 -4.03 -9.13
CA ARG A 341 -1.68 -4.01 -10.52
C ARG A 341 -0.77 -2.82 -10.79
N ILE A 342 -1.18 -1.61 -10.41
CA ILE A 342 -0.45 -0.36 -10.67
C ILE A 342 0.79 -0.23 -9.75
N THR A 343 0.72 -0.68 -8.49
CA THR A 343 1.80 -0.45 -7.51
C THR A 343 2.76 -1.61 -7.30
N ASN A 344 2.44 -2.82 -7.82
CA ASN A 344 3.21 -4.05 -7.59
C ASN A 344 3.69 -4.19 -6.12
N PRO A 345 2.77 -4.12 -5.13
CA PRO A 345 3.14 -3.87 -3.75
C PRO A 345 3.83 -5.07 -3.10
N ILE A 346 4.58 -4.81 -2.03
CA ILE A 346 4.98 -5.84 -1.06
C ILE A 346 3.79 -6.09 -0.13
N ILE A 347 3.50 -7.34 0.18
CA ILE A 347 2.24 -7.71 0.88
C ILE A 347 2.55 -8.50 2.13
N GLY A 348 2.06 -8.03 3.28
CA GLY A 348 2.29 -8.71 4.55
C GLY A 348 1.61 -8.03 5.74
N VAL A 349 1.81 -8.60 6.92
CA VAL A 349 1.27 -8.04 8.16
C VAL A 349 2.19 -6.90 8.60
N VAL A 350 1.65 -5.68 8.70
CA VAL A 350 2.41 -4.45 9.05
C VAL A 350 1.82 -3.68 10.23
N CYS A 351 0.69 -4.14 10.76
CA CYS A 351 0.00 -3.62 11.94
C CYS A 351 0.15 -4.68 13.03
#